data_AF-A0A5C1Q8J9-F1
#
_entry.id   AF-A0A5C1Q8J9-F1
#
_cell.length_a   1.000
_cell.length_b   1.000
_cell.length_c   1.000
_cell.angle_alpha   90.00
_cell.angle_beta   90.00
_cell.angle_gamma   90.00
#
_symmetry.space_group_name_H-M   'P 1'
#
loop_
_entity.id
_entity.type
_entity.pdbx_description
1 polymer ?
#
loop_
_entity_poly.entity_id
_entity_poly.type
_entity_poly.pdbx_seq_one_letter_code
_entity_poly.pdbx_strand_id
1 'polypeptide(L)'
;MKELLEKYCKFKNGLLLLNMPTGFGKTYSVIRYMFHNYCSFNSQKRKIYFITNLKKNLPLEELKQLFIDNDNYEDFEKYVLFIDSNVDSVLNNWSEIKTYIPDDFKDKEYRNLDQYINRYNNVYDESYKKEIKEKLSKELEPQFRIALKKYLTSIGVSKLNKLKDDQDLFWVGKLYPSIYIEENTIIFLSVDKFIRTNTSLLGRSIGFKDIIKDDLVFIDEFDSSKDALINNIIDTGIRHRISVISLFNNIYQGIRGRELPYEINKEKNSEQLITLQDISSKLYNELNLQSPVKSHQDLNNFSKNFLLYDYYYHTVTSNRWQLLYFVQDIERHGN
;
A
#
# COMPACT_ATOMS: atom_id res chain seq x y z
N MET A 1 -28.09 -17.42 -2.01
CA MET A 1 -26.78 -16.74 -1.84
C MET A 1 -25.63 -17.71 -1.66
N LYS A 2 -25.72 -18.68 -0.74
CA LYS A 2 -24.70 -19.72 -0.55
C LYS A 2 -24.25 -20.39 -1.87
N GLU A 3 -25.19 -20.92 -2.65
CA GLU A 3 -24.91 -21.56 -3.95
C GLU A 3 -24.20 -20.62 -4.94
N LEU A 4 -24.55 -19.33 -4.91
CA LEU A 4 -23.93 -18.31 -5.76
C LEU A 4 -22.46 -18.12 -5.39
N LEU A 5 -22.16 -17.96 -4.09
CA LEU A 5 -20.79 -17.85 -3.60
C LEU A 5 -19.99 -19.11 -3.91
N GLU A 6 -20.55 -20.29 -3.65
CA GLU A 6 -19.90 -21.59 -3.96
C GLU A 6 -19.61 -21.79 -5.44
N LYS A 7 -20.45 -21.24 -6.33
CA LYS A 7 -20.22 -21.29 -7.78
C LYS A 7 -19.15 -20.28 -8.21
N TYR A 8 -19.28 -19.03 -7.79
CA TYR A 8 -18.48 -17.93 -8.36
C TYR A 8 -17.13 -17.75 -7.68
N CYS A 9 -17.02 -18.01 -6.38
CA CYS A 9 -15.76 -17.84 -5.64
C CYS A 9 -14.73 -18.97 -5.89
N LYS A 10 -15.12 -20.00 -6.67
CA LYS A 10 -14.20 -21.06 -7.15
C LYS A 10 -13.50 -20.70 -8.45
N PHE A 11 -13.97 -19.72 -9.20
CA PHE A 11 -13.28 -19.28 -10.42
C PHE A 11 -11.96 -18.59 -10.06
N LYS A 12 -10.93 -18.82 -10.87
CA LYS A 12 -9.62 -18.18 -10.68
C LYS A 12 -9.65 -16.68 -10.93
N ASN A 13 -10.44 -16.25 -11.92
CA ASN A 13 -10.57 -14.85 -12.32
C ASN A 13 -12.05 -14.54 -12.55
N GLY A 14 -12.51 -13.38 -12.07
CA GLY A 14 -13.87 -12.91 -12.31
C GLY A 14 -14.24 -11.72 -11.42
N LEU A 15 -15.28 -11.00 -11.84
CA LEU A 15 -15.93 -9.95 -11.06
C LEU A 15 -17.41 -10.31 -10.94
N LEU A 16 -17.90 -10.41 -9.71
CA LEU A 16 -19.32 -10.64 -9.42
C LEU A 16 -19.87 -9.40 -8.70
N LEU A 17 -20.80 -8.71 -9.34
CA LEU A 17 -21.54 -7.60 -8.73
C LEU A 17 -22.87 -8.11 -8.19
N LEU A 18 -23.12 -7.89 -6.90
CA LEU A 18 -24.33 -8.32 -6.22
C LEU A 18 -25.16 -7.13 -5.78
N ASN A 19 -26.13 -6.75 -6.62
CA ASN A 19 -27.12 -5.75 -6.27
C ASN A 19 -28.29 -6.41 -5.54
N MET A 20 -28.16 -6.56 -4.22
CA MET A 20 -29.28 -6.93 -3.34
C MET A 20 -29.52 -5.81 -2.32
N PRO A 21 -30.76 -5.62 -1.83
CA PRO A 21 -31.04 -4.61 -0.81
C PRO A 21 -30.29 -4.90 0.51
N THR A 22 -30.21 -3.90 1.38
CA THR A 22 -29.77 -4.05 2.78
C THR A 22 -30.73 -4.97 3.55
N GLY A 23 -30.21 -5.69 4.55
CA GLY A 23 -31.01 -6.64 5.35
C GLY A 23 -31.17 -8.05 4.75
N PHE A 24 -30.75 -8.29 3.51
CA PHE A 24 -30.84 -9.61 2.85
C PHE A 24 -29.75 -10.62 3.26
N GLY A 25 -29.01 -10.36 4.34
CA GLY A 25 -27.98 -11.30 4.84
C GLY A 25 -26.76 -11.46 3.93
N LYS A 26 -26.39 -10.41 3.16
CA LYS A 26 -25.18 -10.40 2.31
C LYS A 26 -23.92 -10.71 3.13
N THR A 27 -23.65 -9.84 4.11
CA THR A 27 -22.49 -9.94 5.00
C THR A 27 -22.50 -11.27 5.75
N TYR A 28 -23.65 -11.66 6.30
CA TYR A 28 -23.84 -12.96 6.95
C TYR A 28 -23.42 -14.15 6.08
N SER A 29 -23.84 -14.18 4.82
CA SER A 29 -23.51 -15.26 3.89
C SER A 29 -22.03 -15.27 3.51
N VAL A 30 -21.43 -14.09 3.36
CA VAL A 30 -19.99 -13.94 3.08
C VAL A 30 -19.16 -14.45 4.26
N ILE A 31 -19.48 -14.06 5.50
CA ILE A 31 -18.81 -14.56 6.73
C ILE A 31 -18.85 -16.08 6.80
N ARG A 32 -20.04 -16.67 6.63
CA ARG A 32 -20.21 -18.12 6.59
C ARG A 32 -19.36 -18.73 5.47
N TYR A 33 -19.34 -18.14 4.28
CA TYR A 33 -18.50 -18.64 3.19
C TYR A 33 -17.01 -18.64 3.57
N MET A 34 -16.50 -17.56 4.17
CA MET A 34 -15.10 -17.47 4.61
C MET A 34 -14.76 -18.57 5.62
N PHE A 35 -15.60 -18.76 6.64
CA PHE A 35 -15.42 -19.80 7.65
C PHE A 35 -15.45 -21.23 7.07
N HIS A 36 -16.30 -21.52 6.09
CA HIS A 36 -16.34 -22.88 5.52
C HIS A 36 -15.18 -23.16 4.54
N ASN A 37 -14.45 -22.14 4.07
CA ASN A 37 -13.48 -22.29 3.00
C ASN A 37 -12.03 -21.92 3.37
N TYR A 38 -11.76 -21.30 4.53
CA TYR A 38 -10.40 -20.84 4.86
C TYR A 38 -9.34 -21.96 4.81
N CYS A 39 -9.63 -23.17 5.30
CA CYS A 39 -8.69 -24.31 5.18
C CYS A 39 -8.31 -24.62 3.73
N SER A 40 -9.29 -24.58 2.82
CA SER A 40 -9.06 -24.81 1.39
C SER A 40 -8.23 -23.69 0.76
N PHE A 41 -8.46 -22.43 1.15
CA PHE A 41 -7.66 -21.30 0.66
C PHE A 41 -6.22 -21.37 1.20
N ASN A 42 -6.06 -21.66 2.49
CA ASN A 42 -4.76 -21.82 3.14
C ASN A 42 -3.90 -22.91 2.47
N SER A 43 -4.48 -24.10 2.21
CA SER A 43 -3.77 -25.20 1.55
C SER A 43 -3.33 -24.87 0.11
N GLN A 44 -4.05 -23.95 -0.56
CA GLN A 44 -3.71 -23.44 -1.89
C GLN A 44 -2.77 -22.22 -1.83
N LYS A 45 -2.37 -21.77 -0.63
CA LYS A 45 -1.62 -20.52 -0.40
C LYS A 45 -2.33 -19.29 -0.97
N ARG A 46 -3.67 -19.31 -0.94
CA ARG A 46 -4.54 -18.21 -1.36
C ARG A 46 -5.14 -17.54 -0.14
N LYS A 47 -5.51 -16.28 -0.30
CA LYS A 47 -6.10 -15.45 0.76
C LYS A 47 -7.53 -15.07 0.43
N ILE A 48 -8.28 -14.75 1.47
CA ILE A 48 -9.62 -14.19 1.40
C ILE A 48 -9.57 -12.82 2.04
N TYR A 49 -9.79 -11.78 1.24
CA TYR A 49 -9.87 -10.40 1.69
C TYR A 49 -11.32 -9.99 1.87
N PHE A 50 -11.62 -9.33 2.98
CA PHE A 50 -12.86 -8.61 3.17
C PHE A 50 -12.54 -7.14 3.40
N ILE A 51 -13.01 -6.28 2.50
CA ILE A 51 -12.73 -4.85 2.52
C ILE A 51 -14.01 -4.03 2.61
N THR A 52 -13.96 -2.95 3.38
CA THR A 52 -15.07 -1.99 3.54
C THR A 52 -14.50 -0.59 3.81
N ASN A 53 -15.30 0.45 3.57
CA ASN A 53 -14.90 1.81 3.93
C ASN A 53 -15.11 2.11 5.42
N LEU A 54 -16.10 1.46 6.03
CA LEU A 54 -16.49 1.72 7.41
C LEU A 54 -16.02 0.57 8.30
N LYS A 55 -14.97 0.79 9.11
CA LYS A 55 -14.42 -0.26 9.99
C LYS A 55 -15.46 -0.90 10.92
N LYS A 56 -16.46 -0.12 11.36
CA LYS A 56 -17.59 -0.62 12.17
C LYS A 56 -18.45 -1.68 11.45
N ASN A 57 -18.38 -1.73 10.11
CA ASN A 57 -19.06 -2.72 9.29
C ASN A 57 -18.22 -4.01 9.12
N LEU A 58 -16.98 -4.04 9.64
CA LEU A 58 -16.15 -5.25 9.59
C LEU A 58 -16.77 -6.30 10.52
N PRO A 59 -17.21 -7.46 10.01
CA PRO A 59 -17.93 -8.44 10.79
C PRO A 59 -16.98 -9.35 11.62
N LEU A 60 -16.05 -8.74 12.33
CA LEU A 60 -15.00 -9.47 13.06
C LEU A 60 -15.60 -10.31 14.20
N GLU A 61 -16.48 -9.70 15.01
CA GLU A 61 -17.12 -10.39 16.13
C GLU A 61 -18.07 -11.51 15.67
N GLU A 62 -18.81 -11.29 14.57
CA GLU A 62 -19.66 -12.33 13.99
C GLU A 62 -18.84 -13.52 13.47
N LEU A 63 -17.70 -13.26 12.82
CA LEU A 63 -16.80 -14.32 12.41
C LEU A 63 -16.16 -15.02 13.61
N LYS A 64 -15.70 -14.27 14.61
CA LYS A 64 -15.10 -14.80 15.84
C LYS A 64 -16.07 -15.72 16.57
N GLN A 65 -17.32 -15.28 16.75
CA GLN A 65 -18.37 -16.08 17.37
C GLN A 65 -18.61 -17.37 16.59
N LEU A 66 -18.59 -17.32 15.25
CA LEU A 66 -18.73 -18.52 14.42
C LEU A 66 -17.60 -19.54 14.65
N PHE A 67 -16.36 -19.10 14.83
CA PHE A 67 -15.26 -20.00 15.19
C PHE A 67 -15.41 -20.57 16.61
N ILE A 68 -15.85 -19.75 17.58
CA ILE A 68 -16.12 -20.19 18.96
C ILE A 68 -17.25 -21.24 18.98
N ASP A 69 -18.36 -20.99 18.29
CA ASP A 69 -19.53 -21.88 18.21
C ASP A 69 -19.21 -23.25 17.58
N ASN A 70 -18.06 -23.38 16.92
CA ASN A 70 -17.60 -24.60 16.26
C ASN A 70 -16.28 -25.12 16.85
N ASP A 71 -15.94 -24.74 18.08
CA ASP A 71 -14.75 -25.19 18.82
C ASP A 71 -13.40 -24.94 18.10
N ASN A 72 -13.35 -23.95 17.20
CA ASN A 72 -12.19 -23.63 16.36
C ASN A 72 -11.57 -22.27 16.69
N TYR A 73 -11.58 -21.86 17.97
CA TYR A 73 -11.06 -20.55 18.38
C TYR A 73 -9.58 -20.35 18.03
N GLU A 74 -8.76 -21.40 18.16
CA GLU A 74 -7.33 -21.36 17.80
C GLU A 74 -7.12 -21.06 16.31
N ASP A 75 -8.00 -21.56 15.45
CA ASP A 75 -7.96 -21.29 14.01
C ASP A 75 -8.33 -19.84 13.69
N PHE A 76 -9.19 -19.21 14.50
CA PHE A 76 -9.46 -17.77 14.37
C PHE A 76 -8.19 -16.96 14.59
N GLU A 77 -7.50 -17.17 15.71
CA GLU A 77 -6.25 -16.48 16.04
C GLU A 77 -5.15 -16.74 15.01
N LYS A 78 -5.13 -17.95 14.44
CA LYS A 78 -4.11 -18.38 13.47
C LYS A 78 -4.35 -17.85 12.06
N TYR A 79 -5.60 -17.86 11.58
CA TYR A 79 -5.90 -17.63 10.17
C TYR A 79 -6.55 -16.29 9.88
N VAL A 80 -7.08 -15.59 10.90
CA VAL A 80 -7.77 -14.31 10.71
C VAL A 80 -6.86 -13.16 11.14
N LEU A 81 -6.71 -12.17 10.25
CA LEU A 81 -5.92 -10.97 10.53
C LEU A 81 -6.76 -9.72 10.27
N PHE A 82 -6.68 -8.79 11.21
CA PHE A 82 -7.26 -7.47 11.07
C PHE A 82 -6.16 -6.43 10.91
N ILE A 83 -6.25 -5.62 9.86
CA ILE A 83 -5.21 -4.64 9.52
C ILE A 83 -5.80 -3.24 9.55
N ASP A 84 -5.45 -2.51 10.59
CA ASP A 84 -5.73 -1.10 10.74
C ASP A 84 -4.71 -0.22 10.01
N SER A 85 -5.00 1.09 9.95
CA SER A 85 -3.95 2.06 9.65
C SER A 85 -2.86 1.96 10.72
N ASN A 86 -1.60 2.21 10.35
CA ASN A 86 -0.50 2.04 11.30
C ASN A 86 -0.70 2.92 12.56
N VAL A 87 -1.16 4.16 12.38
CA VAL A 87 -1.43 5.07 13.49
C VAL A 87 -2.58 4.58 14.37
N ASP A 88 -3.66 4.06 13.79
CA ASP A 88 -4.78 3.51 14.58
C ASP A 88 -4.33 2.25 15.35
N SER A 89 -3.58 1.37 14.69
CA SER A 89 -3.02 0.15 15.31
C SER A 89 -2.12 0.51 16.50
N VAL A 90 -1.25 1.51 16.34
CA VAL A 90 -0.43 2.02 17.44
C VAL A 90 -1.29 2.60 18.55
N LEU A 91 -2.23 3.49 18.24
CA LEU A 91 -3.11 4.12 19.23
C LEU A 91 -3.93 3.11 20.05
N ASN A 92 -4.50 2.10 19.38
CA ASN A 92 -5.36 1.11 20.00
C ASN A 92 -4.59 0.17 20.94
N ASN A 93 -3.33 -0.12 20.63
CA ASN A 93 -2.53 -1.11 21.38
C ASN A 93 -1.49 -0.47 22.33
N TRP A 94 -1.21 0.82 22.23
CA TRP A 94 -0.09 1.48 22.94
C TRP A 94 -0.11 1.26 24.45
N SER A 95 -1.27 1.46 25.08
CA SER A 95 -1.42 1.36 26.54
C SER A 95 -1.12 -0.03 27.07
N GLU A 96 -1.47 -1.08 26.33
CA GLU A 96 -1.23 -2.48 26.68
C GLU A 96 0.24 -2.84 26.48
N ILE A 97 0.86 -2.37 25.39
CA ILE A 97 2.17 -2.87 24.96
C ILE A 97 3.36 -2.07 25.49
N LYS A 98 3.19 -0.80 25.90
CA LYS A 98 4.32 0.10 26.21
C LYS A 98 5.26 -0.40 27.31
N THR A 99 4.76 -1.22 28.23
CA THR A 99 5.55 -1.82 29.32
C THR A 99 6.48 -2.93 28.84
N TYR A 100 6.16 -3.56 27.70
CA TYR A 100 6.94 -4.64 27.10
C TYR A 100 8.01 -4.13 26.13
N ILE A 101 7.99 -2.84 25.79
CA ILE A 101 9.01 -2.24 24.94
C ILE A 101 10.33 -2.16 25.73
N PRO A 102 11.45 -2.73 25.21
CA PRO A 102 12.74 -2.72 25.87
C PRO A 102 13.26 -1.31 26.17
N ASP A 103 13.87 -1.11 27.33
CA ASP A 103 14.40 0.20 27.73
C ASP A 103 15.47 0.73 26.78
N ASP A 104 16.28 -0.17 26.21
CA ASP A 104 17.30 0.16 25.21
C ASP A 104 16.72 0.78 23.93
N PHE A 105 15.43 0.59 23.66
CA PHE A 105 14.72 1.18 22.53
C PHE A 105 13.92 2.45 22.89
N LYS A 106 13.87 2.85 24.18
CA LYS A 106 13.12 4.05 24.63
C LYS A 106 13.88 5.36 24.38
N ASP A 107 14.20 5.57 23.11
CA ASP A 107 14.89 6.72 22.55
C ASP A 107 13.99 7.97 22.44
N LYS A 108 14.45 8.97 21.67
CA LYS A 108 13.72 10.22 21.46
C LYS A 108 12.42 10.00 20.71
N GLU A 109 12.43 9.15 19.69
CA GLU A 109 11.31 8.81 18.83
C GLU A 109 10.21 8.11 19.65
N TYR A 110 10.57 7.16 20.51
CA TYR A 110 9.65 6.54 21.47
C TYR A 110 9.00 7.59 22.39
N ARG A 111 9.79 8.44 23.05
CA ARG A 111 9.29 9.42 24.03
C ARG A 111 8.36 10.44 23.39
N ASN A 112 8.68 10.89 22.18
CA ASN A 112 7.84 11.79 21.41
C ASN A 112 6.50 11.13 21.07
N LEU A 113 6.52 9.88 20.61
CA LEU A 113 5.32 9.13 20.29
C LEU A 113 4.44 8.94 21.54
N ASP A 114 5.01 8.45 22.65
CA ASP A 114 4.30 8.24 23.92
C ASP A 114 3.63 9.52 24.43
N GLN A 115 4.36 10.65 24.42
CA GLN A 115 3.82 11.94 24.85
C GLN A 115 2.61 12.35 24.01
N TYR A 116 2.67 12.21 22.68
CA TYR A 116 1.57 12.60 21.80
C TYR A 116 0.38 11.64 21.85
N ILE A 117 0.61 10.35 22.06
CA ILE A 117 -0.47 9.38 22.30
C ILE A 117 -1.18 9.70 23.62
N ASN A 118 -0.42 10.00 24.69
CA ASN A 118 -0.99 10.42 25.96
C ASN A 118 -1.80 11.71 25.81
N ARG A 119 -1.35 12.68 25.01
CA ARG A 119 -2.15 13.88 24.68
C ARG A 119 -3.42 13.52 23.92
N TYR A 120 -3.32 12.70 22.88
CA TYR A 120 -4.47 12.26 22.09
C TYR A 120 -5.57 11.61 22.94
N ASN A 121 -5.17 10.78 23.91
CA ASN A 121 -6.11 10.07 24.79
C ASN A 121 -6.78 10.98 25.83
N ASN A 122 -6.17 12.11 26.18
CA ASN A 122 -6.66 13.03 27.22
C ASN A 122 -7.35 14.29 26.67
N VAL A 123 -7.44 14.45 25.34
CA VAL A 123 -8.11 15.59 24.71
C VAL A 123 -9.57 15.24 24.40
N TYR A 124 -10.49 16.10 24.88
CA TYR A 124 -11.92 16.03 24.59
C TYR A 124 -12.34 16.81 23.34
N ASP A 125 -11.57 17.85 22.96
CA ASP A 125 -11.86 18.66 21.77
C ASP A 125 -11.57 17.88 20.49
N GLU A 126 -12.61 17.62 19.70
CA GLU A 126 -12.52 16.80 18.48
C GLU A 126 -11.61 17.42 17.39
N SER A 127 -11.59 18.76 17.29
CA SER A 127 -10.75 19.45 16.29
C SER A 127 -9.27 19.27 16.62
N TYR A 128 -8.90 19.52 17.87
CA TYR A 128 -7.52 19.36 18.34
C TYR A 128 -7.10 17.89 18.37
N LYS A 129 -8.01 16.98 18.70
CA LYS A 129 -7.77 15.54 18.63
C LYS A 129 -7.45 15.08 17.21
N LYS A 130 -8.15 15.63 16.21
CA LYS A 130 -7.86 15.38 14.79
C LYS A 130 -6.48 15.90 14.40
N GLU A 131 -6.10 17.11 14.82
CA GLU A 131 -4.77 17.69 14.56
C GLU A 131 -3.64 16.81 15.14
N ILE A 132 -3.80 16.35 16.39
CA ILE A 132 -2.85 15.44 17.03
C ILE A 132 -2.75 14.13 16.24
N LYS A 133 -3.89 13.55 15.83
CA LYS A 133 -3.91 12.32 15.02
C LYS A 133 -3.22 12.50 13.67
N GLU A 134 -3.40 13.65 13.03
CA GLU A 134 -2.71 13.97 11.78
C GLU A 134 -1.19 14.02 11.99
N LYS A 135 -0.72 14.65 13.07
CA LYS A 135 0.71 14.69 13.39
C LYS A 135 1.27 13.30 13.72
N LEU A 136 0.52 12.51 14.49
CA LEU A 136 0.87 11.12 14.76
C LEU A 136 1.01 10.31 13.47
N SER A 137 0.06 10.46 12.54
CA SER A 137 0.02 9.73 11.27
C SER A 137 1.10 10.15 10.28
N LYS A 138 1.37 11.45 10.15
CA LYS A 138 2.27 12.01 9.12
C LYS A 138 3.74 12.06 9.57
N GLU A 139 4.00 12.17 10.87
CA GLU A 139 5.34 12.41 11.39
C GLU A 139 5.79 11.37 12.42
N LEU A 140 5.07 11.24 13.54
CA LEU A 140 5.59 10.53 14.72
C LEU A 140 5.57 9.01 14.57
N GLU A 141 4.47 8.41 14.10
CA GLU A 141 4.43 6.97 13.83
C GLU A 141 5.43 6.57 12.75
N PRO A 142 5.55 7.28 11.60
CA PRO A 142 6.55 6.95 10.61
C PRO A 142 7.99 7.00 11.14
N GLN A 143 8.32 8.02 11.94
CA GLN A 143 9.65 8.14 12.57
C GLN A 143 9.92 6.99 13.55
N PHE A 144 8.96 6.71 14.43
CA PHE A 144 9.03 5.59 15.36
C PHE A 144 9.22 4.26 14.63
N ARG A 145 8.46 4.01 13.56
CA ARG A 145 8.56 2.79 12.75
C ARG A 145 9.92 2.64 12.08
N ILE A 146 10.51 3.74 11.61
CA ILE A 146 11.86 3.74 11.04
C ILE A 146 12.90 3.41 12.13
N ALA A 147 12.78 4.00 13.32
CA ALA A 147 13.65 3.70 14.46
C ALA A 147 13.52 2.23 14.87
N LEU A 148 12.29 1.72 14.96
CA LEU A 148 12.00 0.32 15.28
C LEU A 148 12.64 -0.62 14.26
N LYS A 149 12.52 -0.32 12.97
CA LYS A 149 13.14 -1.14 11.92
C LYS A 149 14.66 -1.22 12.08
N LYS A 150 15.31 -0.11 12.45
CA LYS A 150 16.76 -0.08 12.74
C LYS A 150 17.11 -0.91 13.96
N TYR A 151 16.33 -0.77 15.05
CA TYR A 151 16.52 -1.54 16.28
C TYR A 151 16.40 -3.05 16.04
N LEU A 152 15.33 -3.49 15.37
CA LEU A 152 15.14 -4.90 15.00
C LEU A 152 16.31 -5.43 14.17
N THR A 153 16.82 -4.61 13.25
CA THR A 153 18.01 -4.98 12.45
C THR A 153 19.26 -5.12 13.32
N SER A 154 19.49 -4.24 14.30
CA SER A 154 20.66 -4.32 15.18
C SER A 154 20.66 -5.54 16.10
N ILE A 155 19.48 -6.02 16.52
CA ILE A 155 19.35 -7.26 17.30
C ILE A 155 19.23 -8.51 16.41
N GLY A 156 19.43 -8.37 15.09
CA GLY A 156 19.46 -9.49 14.15
C GLY A 156 18.09 -10.05 13.76
N VAL A 157 17.01 -9.32 14.01
CA VAL A 157 15.63 -9.68 13.66
C VAL A 157 15.29 -9.11 12.28
N SER A 158 15.45 -9.93 11.25
CA SER A 158 15.18 -9.58 9.85
C SER A 158 14.03 -10.38 9.22
N LYS A 159 13.55 -11.43 9.89
CA LYS A 159 12.51 -12.34 9.40
C LYS A 159 11.46 -12.57 10.48
N LEU A 160 10.24 -12.82 10.03
CA LEU A 160 9.05 -13.01 10.87
C LEU A 160 9.21 -14.15 11.89
N ASN A 161 9.80 -15.29 11.50
CA ASN A 161 9.97 -16.44 12.40
C ASN A 161 10.70 -16.08 13.69
N LYS A 162 11.70 -15.19 13.62
CA LYS A 162 12.43 -14.74 14.82
C LYS A 162 11.58 -13.95 15.81
N LEU A 163 10.51 -13.27 15.34
CA LEU A 163 9.58 -12.58 16.24
C LEU A 163 8.64 -13.56 16.96
N LYS A 164 8.31 -14.69 16.34
CA LYS A 164 7.41 -15.69 16.94
C LYS A 164 8.08 -16.49 18.03
N ASP A 165 9.37 -16.76 17.85
CA ASP A 165 10.16 -17.54 18.80
C ASP A 165 10.59 -16.69 20.02
N ASP A 166 10.50 -15.36 19.93
CA ASP A 166 10.98 -14.42 20.94
C ASP A 166 9.80 -13.76 21.69
N GLN A 167 9.57 -14.20 22.93
CA GLN A 167 8.54 -13.65 23.80
C GLN A 167 8.78 -12.17 24.12
N ASP A 168 9.99 -11.64 24.01
CA ASP A 168 10.29 -10.24 24.30
C ASP A 168 9.91 -9.30 23.14
N LEU A 169 9.55 -9.85 21.98
CA LEU A 169 9.24 -9.09 20.76
C LEU A 169 7.77 -9.20 20.30
N PHE A 170 6.91 -9.88 21.05
CA PHE A 170 5.49 -10.05 20.70
C PHE A 170 4.76 -8.71 20.45
N TRP A 171 5.16 -7.65 21.17
CA TRP A 171 4.59 -6.31 21.09
C TRP A 171 4.76 -5.68 19.70
N VAL A 172 5.80 -6.07 18.95
CA VAL A 172 6.03 -5.61 17.57
C VAL A 172 4.88 -6.03 16.66
N GLY A 173 4.45 -7.28 16.79
CA GLY A 173 3.33 -7.82 16.02
C GLY A 173 1.98 -7.23 16.41
N LYS A 174 1.82 -6.83 17.68
CA LYS A 174 0.62 -6.12 18.15
C LYS A 174 0.55 -4.69 17.60
N LEU A 175 1.68 -3.97 17.53
CA LEU A 175 1.72 -2.64 16.93
C LEU A 175 1.57 -2.67 15.40
N TYR A 176 2.18 -3.66 14.75
CA TYR A 176 2.27 -3.75 13.30
C TYR A 176 1.78 -5.11 12.77
N PRO A 177 0.49 -5.44 12.90
CA PRO A 177 -0.07 -6.75 12.55
C PRO A 177 0.12 -7.11 11.08
N SER A 178 0.33 -6.13 10.20
CA SER A 178 0.61 -6.36 8.78
C SER A 178 1.82 -7.27 8.50
N ILE A 179 2.72 -7.46 9.46
CA ILE A 179 3.83 -8.42 9.32
C ILE A 179 3.35 -9.87 9.14
N TYR A 180 2.14 -10.18 9.61
CA TYR A 180 1.54 -11.52 9.55
C TYR A 180 0.68 -11.74 8.29
N ILE A 181 0.59 -10.75 7.37
CA ILE A 181 -0.25 -10.87 6.16
C ILE A 181 0.02 -12.17 5.42
N GLU A 182 1.28 -12.57 5.24
CA GLU A 182 1.64 -13.77 4.47
C GLU A 182 1.15 -15.07 5.13
N GLU A 183 1.07 -15.11 6.45
CA GLU A 183 0.74 -16.32 7.21
C GLU A 183 -0.76 -16.49 7.46
N ASN A 184 -1.51 -15.38 7.53
CA ASN A 184 -2.95 -15.42 7.71
C ASN A 184 -3.68 -15.67 6.37
N THR A 185 -4.84 -16.30 6.45
CA THR A 185 -5.65 -16.66 5.28
C THR A 185 -6.79 -15.67 5.05
N ILE A 186 -7.51 -15.28 6.11
CA ILE A 186 -8.59 -14.30 6.04
C ILE A 186 -8.02 -12.95 6.51
N ILE A 187 -8.10 -11.93 5.66
CA ILE A 187 -7.60 -10.59 5.95
C ILE A 187 -8.74 -9.58 5.88
N PHE A 188 -8.96 -8.86 6.98
CA PHE A 188 -9.87 -7.73 7.07
C PHE A 188 -9.08 -6.42 7.04
N LEU A 189 -9.49 -5.49 6.18
CA LEU A 189 -8.89 -4.17 6.11
C LEU A 189 -9.83 -3.15 5.45
N SER A 190 -9.48 -1.87 5.52
CA SER A 190 -10.21 -0.85 4.78
C SER A 190 -9.85 -0.85 3.29
N VAL A 191 -10.73 -0.31 2.46
CA VAL A 191 -10.47 -0.09 1.02
C VAL A 191 -9.20 0.73 0.80
N ASP A 192 -8.99 1.82 1.55
CA ASP A 192 -7.80 2.65 1.42
C ASP A 192 -6.51 1.89 1.77
N LYS A 193 -6.54 1.03 2.79
CA LYS A 193 -5.41 0.17 3.17
C LYS A 193 -5.14 -0.94 2.13
N PHE A 194 -6.16 -1.37 1.39
CA PHE A 194 -6.08 -2.42 0.38
C PHE A 194 -5.42 -1.92 -0.91
N ILE A 195 -5.75 -0.69 -1.32
CA ILE A 195 -5.21 -0.08 -2.53
C ILE A 195 -3.76 0.36 -2.33
N ARG A 196 -3.42 0.85 -1.12
CA ARG A 196 -2.05 1.27 -0.80
C ARG A 196 -1.14 0.05 -0.63
N THR A 197 0.14 0.22 -0.96
CA THR A 197 1.15 -0.80 -0.66
C THR A 197 1.28 -0.95 0.84
N ASN A 198 1.09 -2.18 1.34
CA ASN A 198 1.31 -2.51 2.73
C ASN A 198 2.82 -2.67 2.95
N THR A 199 3.46 -1.55 3.31
CA THR A 199 4.88 -1.54 3.66
C THR A 199 5.09 -2.32 4.94
N SER A 200 5.56 -3.55 4.82
CA SER A 200 5.85 -4.37 5.98
C SER A 200 7.05 -3.83 6.75
N LEU A 201 6.99 -3.94 8.08
CA LEU A 201 8.13 -3.68 8.96
C LEU A 201 9.26 -4.70 8.69
N LEU A 202 8.87 -5.96 8.49
CA LEU A 202 9.74 -7.10 8.22
C LEU A 202 9.26 -7.86 6.97
N GLY A 203 10.19 -8.27 6.11
CA GLY A 203 9.86 -8.98 4.87
C GLY A 203 9.43 -8.07 3.72
N ARG A 204 8.72 -8.66 2.75
CA ARG A 204 8.34 -7.99 1.50
C ARG A 204 7.19 -7.02 1.74
N SER A 205 7.22 -5.87 1.07
CA SER A 205 6.05 -4.99 0.99
C SER A 205 5.06 -5.57 -0.02
N ILE A 206 3.81 -5.73 0.38
CA ILE A 206 2.77 -6.37 -0.43
C ILE A 206 1.87 -5.29 -1.01
N GLY A 207 1.88 -5.15 -2.33
CA GLY A 207 1.03 -4.21 -3.05
C GLY A 207 -0.29 -4.84 -3.51
N PHE A 208 -1.23 -4.00 -3.91
CA PHE A 208 -2.51 -4.41 -4.52
C PHE A 208 -2.36 -5.44 -5.66
N LYS A 209 -1.34 -5.27 -6.51
CA LYS A 209 -1.02 -6.19 -7.61
C LYS A 209 -0.56 -7.57 -7.13
N ASP A 210 0.13 -7.64 -5.99
CA ASP A 210 0.53 -8.91 -5.39
C ASP A 210 -0.68 -9.65 -4.81
N ILE A 211 -1.67 -8.89 -4.30
CA ILE A 211 -2.88 -9.40 -3.65
C ILE A 211 -3.88 -9.98 -4.67
N ILE A 212 -4.13 -9.34 -5.80
CA ILE A 212 -5.23 -9.75 -6.71
C ILE A 212 -4.95 -11.04 -7.47
N LYS A 213 -3.70 -11.52 -7.47
CA LYS A 213 -3.33 -12.71 -8.20
C LYS A 213 -3.75 -13.96 -7.43
N ASP A 214 -4.82 -14.59 -7.91
CA ASP A 214 -5.41 -15.83 -7.39
C ASP A 214 -6.16 -15.70 -6.03
N ASP A 215 -6.16 -14.56 -5.34
CA ASP A 215 -6.92 -14.39 -4.09
C ASP A 215 -8.40 -14.02 -4.30
N LEU A 216 -9.22 -14.22 -3.27
CA LEU A 216 -10.63 -13.84 -3.27
C LEU A 216 -10.82 -12.52 -2.52
N VAL A 217 -11.49 -11.54 -3.15
CA VAL A 217 -11.73 -10.22 -2.54
C VAL A 217 -13.23 -9.94 -2.47
N PHE A 218 -13.75 -9.81 -1.25
CA PHE A 218 -15.08 -9.29 -0.97
C PHE A 218 -15.00 -7.80 -0.71
N ILE A 219 -15.72 -7.01 -1.50
CA ILE A 219 -15.84 -5.56 -1.34
C ILE A 219 -17.25 -5.29 -0.83
N ASP A 220 -17.35 -4.93 0.44
CA ASP A 220 -18.60 -4.46 1.02
C ASP A 220 -18.85 -3.00 0.61
N GLU A 221 -20.12 -2.66 0.38
CA GLU A 221 -20.53 -1.34 -0.11
C GLU A 221 -19.64 -0.82 -1.26
N PHE A 222 -19.59 -1.57 -2.37
CA PHE A 222 -18.74 -1.24 -3.51
C PHE A 222 -18.87 0.22 -3.99
N ASP A 223 -20.09 0.77 -4.01
CA ASP A 223 -20.32 2.15 -4.42
C ASP A 223 -19.62 3.18 -3.52
N SER A 224 -19.58 2.95 -2.20
CA SER A 224 -18.88 3.85 -1.27
C SER A 224 -17.36 3.76 -1.40
N SER A 225 -16.85 2.70 -2.04
CA SER A 225 -15.42 2.46 -2.25
C SER A 225 -14.84 3.30 -3.38
N LYS A 226 -15.69 3.85 -4.25
CA LYS A 226 -15.29 4.65 -5.41
C LYS A 226 -14.52 5.90 -5.00
N ASP A 227 -14.98 6.61 -3.98
CA ASP A 227 -14.32 7.85 -3.54
C ASP A 227 -12.93 7.57 -2.95
N ALA A 228 -12.79 6.48 -2.18
CA ALA A 228 -11.50 6.05 -1.66
C ALA A 228 -10.51 5.72 -2.78
N LEU A 229 -10.96 5.01 -3.83
CA LEU A 229 -10.16 4.72 -5.02
C LEU A 229 -9.71 6.00 -5.75
N ILE A 230 -10.65 6.91 -6.02
CA ILE A 230 -10.37 8.16 -6.75
C ILE A 230 -9.40 9.03 -5.96
N ASN A 231 -9.64 9.23 -4.66
CA ASN A 231 -8.75 10.02 -3.81
C ASN A 231 -7.34 9.42 -3.75
N ASN A 232 -7.22 8.09 -3.73
CA ASN A 232 -5.93 7.42 -3.75
C ASN A 232 -5.16 7.68 -5.06
N ILE A 233 -5.85 7.62 -6.21
CA ILE A 233 -5.26 7.93 -7.53
C ILE A 233 -4.78 9.38 -7.56
N ILE A 234 -5.60 10.32 -7.07
CA ILE A 234 -5.26 11.75 -6.99
C ILE A 234 -4.04 11.97 -6.09
N ASP A 235 -4.05 11.45 -4.85
CA ASP A 235 -2.96 11.58 -3.88
C ASP A 235 -1.64 11.00 -4.42
N THR A 236 -1.72 9.86 -5.11
CA THR A 236 -0.55 9.19 -5.68
C THR A 236 0.00 10.00 -6.85
N GLY A 237 -0.87 10.53 -7.72
CA GLY A 237 -0.48 11.43 -8.81
C GLY A 237 0.14 12.74 -8.31
N ILE A 238 -0.37 13.30 -7.21
CA ILE A 238 0.18 14.53 -6.62
C ILE A 238 1.56 14.28 -5.99
N ARG A 239 1.74 13.16 -5.27
CA ARG A 239 3.00 12.83 -4.57
C ARG A 239 4.11 12.44 -5.53
N HIS A 240 3.79 11.71 -6.60
CA HIS A 240 4.78 11.21 -7.56
C HIS A 240 4.77 12.06 -8.84
N ARG A 241 5.09 13.35 -8.71
CA ARG A 241 5.36 14.19 -9.89
C ARG A 241 6.64 13.73 -10.54
N ILE A 242 6.51 13.07 -11.68
CA ILE A 242 7.65 12.63 -12.48
C ILE A 242 7.99 13.74 -13.48
N SER A 243 9.23 14.23 -13.44
CA SER A 243 9.78 15.02 -14.54
C SER A 243 10.00 14.09 -15.74
N VAL A 244 9.21 14.26 -16.80
CA VAL A 244 9.27 13.42 -18.01
C VAL A 244 10.67 13.45 -18.63
N ILE A 245 11.31 14.62 -18.67
CA ILE A 245 12.67 14.78 -19.20
C ILE A 245 13.68 14.03 -18.32
N SER A 246 13.56 14.13 -17.00
CA SER A 246 14.46 13.42 -16.08
C SER A 246 14.27 11.91 -16.15
N LEU A 247 13.03 11.44 -16.26
CA LEU A 247 12.72 10.02 -16.46
C LEU A 247 13.32 9.51 -17.77
N PHE A 248 13.12 10.24 -18.88
CA PHE A 248 13.69 9.91 -20.18
C PHE A 248 15.22 9.82 -20.10
N ASN A 249 15.89 10.81 -19.51
CA ASN A 249 17.34 10.81 -19.35
C ASN A 249 17.85 9.63 -18.52
N ASN A 250 17.16 9.28 -17.43
CA ASN A 250 17.51 8.12 -16.61
C ASN A 250 17.36 6.81 -17.40
N ILE A 251 16.28 6.66 -18.16
CA ILE A 251 16.04 5.49 -19.02
C ILE A 251 17.11 5.42 -20.12
N TYR A 252 17.36 6.52 -20.82
CA TYR A 252 18.38 6.61 -21.88
C TYR A 252 19.78 6.23 -21.36
N GLN A 253 20.19 6.79 -20.21
CA GLN A 253 21.46 6.44 -19.60
C GLN A 253 21.52 4.98 -19.14
N GLY A 254 20.43 4.46 -18.53
CA GLY A 254 20.35 3.07 -18.11
C GLY A 254 20.44 2.08 -19.27
N ILE A 255 19.83 2.41 -20.41
CA ILE A 255 19.86 1.61 -21.64
C ILE A 255 21.22 1.64 -22.34
N ARG A 256 21.97 2.75 -22.24
CA ARG A 256 23.36 2.86 -22.74
C ARG A 256 24.41 2.35 -21.76
N GLY A 257 24.05 2.22 -20.48
CA GLY A 257 24.90 1.64 -19.44
C GLY A 257 25.24 0.18 -19.74
N ARG A 258 26.35 -0.30 -19.18
CA ARG A 258 26.91 -1.62 -19.55
C ARG A 258 26.07 -2.82 -19.13
N GLU A 259 25.15 -2.70 -18.17
CA GLU A 259 24.27 -3.80 -17.75
C GLU A 259 22.88 -3.32 -17.35
N LEU A 260 21.86 -3.80 -18.08
CA LEU A 260 20.46 -3.69 -17.67
C LEU A 260 20.18 -4.66 -16.50
N PRO A 261 19.23 -4.34 -15.61
CA PRO A 261 18.77 -5.25 -14.58
C PRO A 261 18.44 -6.64 -15.14
N TYR A 262 18.84 -7.69 -14.41
CA TYR A 262 18.72 -9.09 -14.81
C TYR A 262 17.33 -9.49 -15.33
N GLU A 263 16.28 -8.94 -14.73
CA GLU A 263 14.88 -9.19 -15.09
C GLU A 263 14.55 -8.72 -16.52
N ILE A 264 15.05 -7.54 -16.91
CA ILE A 264 14.90 -6.99 -18.27
C ILE A 264 15.77 -7.78 -19.27
N ASN A 265 16.93 -8.25 -18.81
CA ASN A 265 17.84 -9.06 -19.61
C ASN A 265 17.26 -10.46 -19.92
N LYS A 266 16.30 -10.94 -19.11
CA LYS A 266 15.67 -12.27 -19.23
C LYS A 266 14.52 -12.31 -20.25
N GLU A 267 13.85 -11.18 -20.51
CA GLU A 267 12.71 -11.06 -21.44
C GLU A 267 13.13 -10.66 -22.87
N LYS A 268 14.38 -10.93 -23.28
CA LYS A 268 14.96 -10.48 -24.56
C LYS A 268 14.12 -10.88 -25.78
N ASN A 269 13.41 -9.91 -26.35
CA ASN A 269 13.42 -9.67 -27.79
C ASN A 269 14.52 -8.64 -28.09
N SER A 270 15.68 -9.09 -28.56
CA SER A 270 16.84 -8.23 -28.85
C SER A 270 16.52 -7.07 -29.79
N GLU A 271 15.58 -7.25 -30.72
CA GLU A 271 15.16 -6.22 -31.68
C GLU A 271 14.44 -5.04 -31.03
N GLN A 272 13.60 -5.27 -30.02
CA GLN A 272 12.85 -4.20 -29.34
C GLN A 272 13.80 -3.30 -28.53
N LEU A 273 14.81 -3.91 -27.90
CA LEU A 273 15.86 -3.19 -27.18
C LEU A 273 16.73 -2.33 -28.11
N ILE A 274 17.12 -2.87 -29.27
CA ILE A 274 17.86 -2.12 -30.29
C ILE A 274 17.01 -0.95 -30.81
N THR A 275 15.74 -1.22 -31.15
CA THR A 275 14.81 -0.18 -31.61
C THR A 275 14.64 0.92 -30.55
N LEU A 276 14.54 0.55 -29.27
CA LEU A 276 14.45 1.52 -28.17
C LEU A 276 15.73 2.34 -28.01
N GLN A 277 16.91 1.71 -28.17
CA GLN A 277 18.22 2.39 -28.17
C GLN A 277 18.34 3.42 -29.29
N ASP A 278 17.88 3.07 -30.49
CA ASP A 278 17.94 3.94 -31.67
C ASP A 278 16.97 5.12 -31.52
N ILE A 279 15.71 4.84 -31.17
CA ILE A 279 14.69 5.88 -30.94
C ILE A 279 15.13 6.85 -29.84
N SER A 280 15.60 6.32 -28.70
CA SER A 280 16.04 7.16 -27.58
C SER A 280 17.28 7.98 -27.93
N SER A 281 18.26 7.42 -28.63
CA SER A 281 19.45 8.17 -29.09
C SER A 281 19.06 9.29 -30.07
N LYS A 282 18.15 9.01 -31.00
CA LYS A 282 17.65 10.01 -31.94
C LYS A 282 16.96 11.15 -31.21
N LEU A 283 16.01 10.85 -30.33
CA LEU A 283 15.28 11.85 -29.54
C LEU A 283 16.21 12.66 -28.62
N TYR A 284 17.17 12.00 -27.97
CA TYR A 284 18.13 12.67 -27.08
C TYR A 284 18.95 13.74 -27.80
N ASN A 285 19.35 13.45 -29.04
CA ASN A 285 20.09 14.39 -29.89
C ASN A 285 19.18 15.46 -30.52
N GLU A 286 18.02 15.08 -31.09
CA GLU A 286 17.08 16.03 -31.71
C GLU A 286 16.57 17.08 -30.71
N LEU A 287 16.38 16.68 -29.46
CA LEU A 287 15.89 17.55 -28.38
C LEU A 287 17.03 18.22 -27.59
N ASN A 288 18.29 18.04 -27.98
CA ASN A 288 19.48 18.59 -27.31
C ASN A 288 19.54 18.36 -25.80
N LEU A 289 19.12 17.17 -25.34
CA LEU A 289 19.03 16.82 -23.91
C LEU A 289 20.39 16.55 -23.25
N GLN A 290 21.48 16.80 -23.98
CA GLN A 290 22.86 16.87 -23.47
C GLN A 290 23.07 18.07 -22.56
N SER A 291 22.34 19.16 -22.83
CA SER A 291 22.44 20.41 -22.06
C SER A 291 21.50 20.38 -20.86
N PRO A 292 21.83 21.10 -19.75
CA PRO A 292 20.89 21.30 -18.66
C PRO A 292 19.65 22.05 -19.17
N VAL A 293 18.48 21.45 -18.98
CA VAL A 293 17.19 22.04 -19.37
C VAL A 293 16.47 22.52 -18.11
N LYS A 294 15.92 23.73 -18.16
CA LYS A 294 15.00 24.24 -17.14
C LYS A 294 13.68 24.63 -17.78
N SER A 295 12.60 24.44 -17.03
CA SER A 295 11.27 24.93 -17.40
C SER A 295 11.26 26.45 -17.49
N HIS A 296 10.76 27.02 -18.60
CA HIS A 296 10.56 28.46 -18.74
C HIS A 296 9.57 28.98 -17.67
N GLN A 297 9.77 30.19 -17.17
CA GLN A 297 9.00 30.77 -16.05
C GLN A 297 7.49 30.89 -16.35
N ASP A 298 7.11 30.98 -17.63
CA ASP A 298 5.72 31.11 -18.10
C ASP A 298 4.94 29.79 -18.22
N LEU A 299 5.53 28.64 -17.89
CA LEU A 299 4.83 27.34 -17.87
C LEU A 299 3.68 27.26 -16.84
N ASN A 300 3.43 28.32 -16.07
CA ASN A 300 2.29 28.44 -15.18
C ASN A 300 0.94 28.57 -15.93
N ASN A 301 0.93 28.89 -17.22
CA ASN A 301 -0.30 29.12 -17.99
C ASN A 301 -0.69 27.95 -18.92
N PHE A 302 -1.71 27.20 -18.47
CA PHE A 302 -2.82 26.61 -19.25
C PHE A 302 -2.60 25.61 -20.41
N SER A 303 -1.45 24.95 -20.55
CA SER A 303 -1.39 23.71 -21.35
C SER A 303 -0.62 22.59 -20.62
N LYS A 304 -1.25 22.06 -19.56
CA LYS A 304 -0.61 21.07 -18.70
C LYS A 304 -0.69 19.69 -19.36
N ASN A 305 0.46 19.15 -19.79
CA ASN A 305 0.60 17.76 -20.15
C ASN A 305 0.89 16.96 -18.88
N PHE A 306 0.09 15.93 -18.60
CA PHE A 306 0.22 15.11 -17.41
C PHE A 306 0.53 13.67 -17.78
N LEU A 307 1.49 13.07 -17.08
CA LEU A 307 1.64 11.64 -16.98
C LEU A 307 0.99 11.20 -15.67
N LEU A 308 -0.12 10.48 -15.78
CA LEU A 308 -0.85 9.88 -14.67
C LEU A 308 -0.49 8.39 -14.59
N TYR A 309 -0.44 7.86 -13.37
CA TYR A 309 -0.29 6.43 -13.15
C TYR A 309 -1.39 5.94 -12.22
N ASP A 310 -2.24 5.06 -12.72
CA ASP A 310 -3.36 4.42 -12.00
C ASP A 310 -3.28 2.89 -12.14
N TYR A 311 -2.05 2.36 -12.08
CA TYR A 311 -1.63 1.00 -12.51
C TYR A 311 -1.32 0.85 -13.99
N TYR A 312 -1.79 1.79 -14.82
CA TYR A 312 -1.35 2.03 -16.19
C TYR A 312 -0.86 3.47 -16.35
N TYR A 313 -0.02 3.72 -17.35
CA TYR A 313 0.42 5.09 -17.65
C TYR A 313 -0.58 5.76 -18.59
N HIS A 314 -1.17 6.87 -18.15
CA HIS A 314 -2.09 7.68 -18.92
C HIS A 314 -1.45 9.03 -19.23
N THR A 315 -1.49 9.44 -20.49
CA THR A 315 -0.99 10.75 -20.91
C THR A 315 -2.16 11.64 -21.26
N VAL A 316 -2.34 12.74 -20.51
CA VAL A 316 -3.35 13.76 -20.80
C VAL A 316 -2.64 14.96 -21.41
N THR A 317 -2.96 15.29 -22.65
CA THR A 317 -2.37 16.44 -23.36
C THR A 317 -3.45 17.43 -23.73
N SER A 318 -3.17 18.72 -23.55
CA SER A 318 -4.14 19.81 -23.75
C SER A 318 -4.16 20.35 -25.19
N ASN A 319 -3.18 19.96 -26.03
CA ASN A 319 -3.05 20.43 -27.39
C ASN A 319 -3.02 19.28 -28.40
N ARG A 320 -3.54 19.53 -29.61
CA ARG A 320 -3.33 18.68 -30.81
C ARG A 320 -1.86 18.47 -31.17
N TRP A 321 -0.95 19.24 -30.56
CA TRP A 321 0.48 19.25 -30.86
C TRP A 321 1.30 18.98 -29.59
N GLN A 322 2.12 17.92 -29.63
CA GLN A 322 3.03 17.48 -28.57
C GLN A 322 4.39 18.18 -28.70
N LEU A 323 4.44 19.51 -28.71
CA LEU A 323 5.69 20.24 -28.98
C LEU A 323 6.31 20.80 -27.69
N LEU A 324 7.50 20.32 -27.36
CA LEU A 324 8.43 20.98 -26.44
C LEU A 324 9.30 21.92 -27.27
N TYR A 325 9.22 23.22 -26.99
CA TYR A 325 10.13 24.20 -27.60
C TYR A 325 11.33 24.37 -26.68
N PHE A 326 12.50 23.94 -27.17
CA PHE A 326 13.78 24.19 -26.53
C PHE A 326 14.30 25.52 -27.03
N VAL A 327 14.27 26.54 -26.17
CA VAL A 327 14.92 27.82 -26.44
C VAL A 327 16.31 27.74 -25.83
N GLN A 328 17.34 27.92 -26.65
CA GLN A 328 18.70 28.04 -26.16
C GLN A 328 18.83 29.37 -25.43
N ASP A 329 19.24 29.33 -24.17
CA ASP A 329 19.50 30.54 -23.42
C ASP A 329 20.74 31.22 -24.00
N ILE A 330 20.55 32.40 -24.59
CA ILE A 330 21.62 33.18 -25.24
C ILE A 330 22.38 34.00 -24.19
N GLU A 331 21.80 34.19 -22.99
CA GLU A 331 22.48 34.87 -21.89
C GLU A 331 23.52 33.93 -21.27
N ARG A 332 24.77 34.10 -21.70
CA ARG A 332 25.93 33.60 -20.96
C ARG A 332 25.98 34.32 -19.61
N HIS A 333 25.34 33.77 -18.59
CA HIS A 333 25.75 34.04 -17.22
C HIS A 333 27.11 33.35 -16.99
N GLY A 334 28.16 34.02 -17.47
CA GLY A 334 29.53 33.73 -17.08
C GLY A 334 29.71 34.00 -15.58
N ASN A 335 30.50 33.15 -14.94
CA ASN A 335 30.86 33.17 -13.52
C ASN A 335 31.21 34.55 -12.96
#